data_AF-A0A958L0Q1-F1
#
_entry.id   AF-A0A958L0Q1-F1
#
_cell.length_a   1.000
_cell.length_b   1.000
_cell.length_c   1.000
_cell.angle_alpha   90.00
_cell.angle_beta   90.00
_cell.angle_gamma   90.00
#
_symmetry.space_group_name_H-M   'P 1'
#
loop_
_entity.id
_entity.type
_entity.pdbx_description
1 polymer ?
#
loop_
_entity_poly.entity_id
_entity_poly.type
_entity_poly.pdbx_seq_one_letter_code
_entity_poly.pdbx_strand_id
1 'polypeptide(L)'
;MKICHQTGELLHPQSENPLLQLFRSITLCVSLIVASWSHPALSESQQSFLPTWKLMSDSQKKTFVSGYLHSLEDAAQVTDLAISHIRENPSQAVESLEQIRRLYDTRHVQADVLVALLDDYYSEPDNKDAPLSRAVSSSTQRVK
;
A
#
# COMPACT_ATOMS: atom_id res chain seq x y z
N MET A 1 -41.31 71.94 8.92
CA MET A 1 -41.65 70.67 8.25
C MET A 1 -40.42 69.78 8.32
N LYS A 2 -40.53 68.64 9.01
CA LYS A 2 -39.46 67.65 9.26
C LYS A 2 -39.09 66.92 7.94
N ILE A 3 -37.88 66.36 7.84
CA ILE A 3 -37.59 64.91 7.76
C ILE A 3 -36.18 64.60 7.18
N CYS A 4 -35.50 63.70 7.90
CA CYS A 4 -34.43 62.73 7.59
C CYS A 4 -33.03 63.11 7.09
N HIS A 5 -32.09 62.99 8.05
CA HIS A 5 -30.76 62.40 7.87
C HIS A 5 -30.83 60.94 7.41
N GLN A 6 -29.93 60.55 6.50
CA GLN A 6 -29.64 59.15 6.17
C GLN A 6 -28.12 58.93 6.33
N THR A 7 -27.74 58.39 7.49
CA THR A 7 -26.37 57.99 7.84
C THR A 7 -26.13 56.59 7.28
N GLY A 8 -25.23 56.47 6.31
CA GLY A 8 -24.79 55.18 5.79
C GLY A 8 -23.74 54.57 6.71
N GLU A 9 -24.08 53.50 7.43
CA GLU A 9 -23.13 52.65 8.14
C GLU A 9 -22.33 51.82 7.12
N LEU A 10 -21.04 52.12 7.01
CA LEU A 10 -20.05 51.27 6.36
C LEU A 10 -19.74 50.08 7.28
N LEU A 11 -20.36 48.93 7.00
CA LEU A 11 -20.03 47.65 7.61
C LEU A 11 -18.59 47.26 7.22
N HIS A 12 -17.67 47.44 8.17
CA HIS A 12 -16.33 46.88 8.12
C HIS A 12 -16.42 45.34 8.10
N PRO A 13 -15.76 44.64 7.15
CA PRO A 13 -15.57 43.21 7.26
C PRO A 13 -14.68 42.93 8.48
N GLN A 14 -15.21 42.21 9.47
CA GLN A 14 -14.46 41.69 10.60
C GLN A 14 -13.26 40.91 10.08
N SER A 15 -12.06 41.30 10.51
CA SER A 15 -10.83 40.54 10.24
C SER A 15 -10.88 39.22 11.01
N GLU A 16 -11.29 38.15 10.34
CA GLU A 16 -11.19 36.81 10.90
C GLU A 16 -9.71 36.45 11.15
N ASN A 17 -9.45 35.83 12.30
CA ASN A 17 -8.11 35.48 12.74
C ASN A 17 -7.42 34.53 11.73
N PRO A 18 -6.21 34.87 11.21
CA PRO A 18 -5.52 34.08 10.18
C PRO A 18 -5.18 32.66 10.66
N LEU A 19 -5.03 32.46 11.98
CA LEU A 19 -4.82 31.15 12.57
C LEU A 19 -6.03 30.22 12.40
N LEU A 20 -7.27 30.75 12.52
CA LEU A 20 -8.48 29.94 12.34
C LEU A 20 -8.70 29.54 10.87
N GLN A 21 -8.22 30.34 9.91
CA GLN A 21 -8.26 29.96 8.49
C GLN A 21 -7.25 28.84 8.14
N LEU A 22 -6.08 28.84 8.78
CA LEU A 22 -5.11 27.74 8.65
C LEU A 22 -5.67 26.42 9.20
N PHE A 23 -6.31 26.44 10.37
CA PHE A 23 -6.92 25.22 10.93
C PHE A 23 -8.05 24.66 10.06
N ARG A 24 -8.87 25.52 9.44
CA ARG A 24 -9.92 25.09 8.50
C ARG A 24 -9.34 24.46 7.22
N SER A 25 -8.27 25.02 6.66
CA SER A 25 -7.61 24.45 5.47
C SER A 25 -6.96 23.09 5.76
N ILE A 26 -6.28 22.94 6.91
CA ILE A 26 -5.63 21.67 7.27
C ILE A 26 -6.67 20.56 7.48
N THR A 27 -7.80 20.87 8.13
CA THR A 27 -8.88 19.90 8.37
C THR A 27 -9.54 19.42 7.07
N LEU A 28 -9.69 20.30 6.08
CA LEU A 28 -10.22 19.96 4.75
C LEU A 28 -9.27 19.05 3.96
N CYS A 29 -7.96 19.28 4.04
CA CYS A 29 -6.97 18.42 3.37
C CYS A 29 -6.92 17.00 3.96
N VAL A 30 -7.01 16.85 5.29
CA VAL A 30 -6.97 15.52 5.93
C VAL A 30 -8.22 14.70 5.57
N SER A 31 -9.39 15.35 5.47
CA SER A 31 -10.65 14.71 5.07
C SER A 31 -10.61 14.14 3.64
N LEU A 32 -9.95 14.84 2.71
CA LEU A 32 -9.80 14.40 1.32
C LEU A 32 -8.82 13.22 1.17
N ILE A 33 -7.81 13.13 2.04
CA ILE A 33 -6.86 12.01 2.03
C ILE A 33 -7.51 10.73 2.57
N VAL A 34 -8.31 10.80 3.65
CA VAL A 34 -9.04 9.62 4.18
C VAL A 34 -10.06 9.10 3.16
N ALA A 35 -10.75 9.98 2.43
CA ALA A 35 -11.69 9.57 1.38
C ALA A 35 -10.99 8.89 0.17
N SER A 36 -9.72 9.21 -0.08
CA SER A 36 -8.94 8.61 -1.17
C SER A 36 -8.34 7.24 -0.82
N TRP A 37 -8.33 6.84 0.46
CA TRP A 37 -7.91 5.51 0.89
C TRP A 37 -9.08 4.52 0.93
N SER A 38 -10.31 5.02 0.77
CA SER A 38 -11.49 4.24 0.39
C SER A 38 -11.51 3.93 -1.11
N HIS A 39 -10.34 3.76 -1.74
CA HIS A 39 -10.30 3.02 -3.00
C HIS A 39 -10.84 1.62 -2.68
N PRO A 40 -11.88 1.15 -3.37
CA PRO A 40 -12.39 -0.20 -3.16
C PRO A 40 -11.21 -1.14 -3.40
N ALA A 41 -10.73 -1.77 -2.34
CA ALA A 41 -9.88 -2.93 -2.47
C ALA A 41 -10.60 -3.86 -3.43
N LEU A 42 -10.03 -3.98 -4.64
CA LEU A 42 -10.30 -5.04 -5.60
C LEU A 42 -11.80 -5.38 -5.68
N SER A 43 -12.55 -4.65 -6.50
CA SER A 43 -13.68 -5.30 -7.16
C SER A 43 -13.15 -6.31 -8.18
N GLU A 44 -12.33 -7.27 -7.72
CA GLU A 44 -12.23 -8.57 -8.37
C GLU A 44 -13.66 -9.02 -8.53
N SER A 45 -14.10 -9.20 -9.77
CA SER A 45 -15.34 -9.90 -10.03
C SER A 45 -15.30 -11.16 -9.18
N GLN A 46 -16.15 -11.24 -8.14
CA GLN A 46 -16.30 -12.42 -7.29
C GLN A 46 -16.92 -13.54 -8.13
N GLN A 47 -16.18 -14.00 -9.14
CA GLN A 47 -16.52 -15.21 -9.85
C GLN A 47 -16.42 -16.33 -8.82
N SER A 48 -17.54 -17.04 -8.65
CA SER A 48 -17.57 -18.16 -7.73
C SER A 48 -16.50 -19.18 -8.14
N PHE A 49 -15.66 -19.60 -7.19
CA PHE A 49 -14.70 -20.68 -7.40
C PHE A 49 -15.37 -22.07 -7.42
N LEU A 50 -16.66 -22.15 -7.08
CA LEU A 50 -17.40 -23.40 -6.94
C LEU A 50 -17.43 -24.25 -8.23
N PRO A 51 -17.61 -23.71 -9.45
CA PRO A 51 -17.54 -24.49 -10.67
C PRO A 51 -16.18 -25.19 -10.83
N THR A 52 -15.08 -24.47 -10.62
CA THR A 52 -13.72 -25.03 -10.64
C THR A 52 -13.55 -26.12 -9.58
N TRP A 53 -13.99 -25.85 -8.35
CA TRP A 53 -13.92 -26.83 -7.25
C TRP A 53 -14.65 -28.14 -7.54
N LYS A 54 -15.81 -28.08 -8.23
CA LYS A 54 -16.58 -29.26 -8.63
C LYS A 54 -15.88 -30.10 -9.70
N LEU A 55 -15.04 -29.48 -10.54
CA LEU A 55 -14.27 -30.17 -11.58
C LEU A 55 -12.99 -30.83 -11.04
N MET A 56 -12.55 -30.48 -9.84
CA MET A 56 -11.34 -31.04 -9.23
C MET A 56 -11.60 -32.43 -8.65
N SER A 57 -10.65 -33.34 -8.88
CA SER A 57 -10.58 -34.61 -8.16
C SER A 57 -10.26 -34.39 -6.68
N ASP A 58 -10.49 -35.40 -5.84
CA ASP A 58 -10.17 -35.32 -4.42
C ASP A 58 -8.66 -35.16 -4.15
N SER A 59 -7.80 -35.72 -5.00
CA SER A 59 -6.35 -35.49 -4.91
C SER A 59 -5.99 -34.04 -5.21
N GLN A 60 -6.55 -33.45 -6.27
CA GLN A 60 -6.33 -32.05 -6.62
C GLN A 60 -6.82 -31.10 -5.53
N LYS A 61 -7.98 -31.37 -4.91
CA LYS A 61 -8.49 -30.59 -3.79
C LYS A 61 -7.54 -30.64 -2.60
N LYS A 62 -7.02 -31.82 -2.25
CA LYS A 62 -6.04 -31.98 -1.17
C LYS A 62 -4.75 -31.21 -1.44
N THR A 63 -4.21 -31.28 -2.66
CA THR A 63 -3.01 -30.52 -3.05
C THR A 63 -3.26 -29.00 -2.98
N PHE A 64 -4.40 -28.54 -3.50
CA PHE A 64 -4.77 -27.13 -3.45
C PHE A 64 -4.91 -26.62 -2.01
N VAL A 65 -5.67 -27.34 -1.16
CA VAL A 65 -5.85 -26.98 0.25
C VAL A 65 -4.53 -27.03 1.00
N SER A 66 -3.66 -28.01 0.71
CA SER A 66 -2.32 -28.08 1.31
C SER A 66 -1.48 -26.87 0.95
N GLY A 67 -1.45 -26.47 -0.32
CA GLY A 67 -0.73 -25.28 -0.75
C GLY A 67 -1.29 -24.01 -0.10
N TYR A 68 -2.62 -23.87 -0.06
CA TYR A 68 -3.29 -22.75 0.59
C TYR A 68 -2.96 -22.66 2.09
N LEU A 69 -3.03 -23.78 2.82
CA LEU A 69 -2.68 -23.83 4.24
C LEU A 69 -1.22 -23.48 4.50
N HIS A 70 -0.30 -23.97 3.66
CA HIS A 70 1.12 -23.65 3.77
C HIS A 70 1.37 -22.15 3.54
N SER A 71 0.71 -21.54 2.55
CA SER A 71 0.78 -20.10 2.33
C SER A 71 0.24 -19.28 3.51
N LEU A 72 -0.77 -19.78 4.23
CA LEU A 72 -1.25 -19.13 5.47
C LEU A 72 -0.24 -19.25 6.61
N GLU A 73 0.45 -20.38 6.72
CA GLU A 73 1.53 -20.58 7.69
C GLU A 73 2.71 -19.63 7.43
N ASP A 74 3.15 -19.51 6.17
CA ASP A 74 4.20 -18.57 5.78
C ASP A 74 3.81 -17.12 6.11
N ALA A 75 2.57 -16.74 5.82
CA ALA A 75 2.04 -15.41 6.15
C ALA A 75 2.03 -15.14 7.67
N ALA A 76 1.69 -16.15 8.48
CA ALA A 76 1.73 -16.04 9.94
C ALA A 76 3.17 -15.84 10.44
N GLN A 77 4.13 -16.62 9.94
CA GLN A 77 5.54 -16.49 10.31
C GLN A 77 6.12 -15.11 9.96
N VAL A 78 5.82 -14.59 8.76
CA VAL A 78 6.25 -13.24 8.36
C VAL A 78 5.61 -12.17 9.26
N THR A 79 4.35 -12.35 9.63
CA THR A 79 3.65 -11.42 10.53
C THR A 79 4.29 -11.42 11.92
N ASP A 80 4.63 -12.59 12.45
CA ASP A 80 5.29 -12.73 13.75
C ASP A 80 6.67 -12.05 13.77
N LEU A 81 7.46 -12.21 12.69
CA LEU A 81 8.74 -11.53 12.52
C LEU A 81 8.56 -10.00 12.51
N ALA A 82 7.57 -9.50 11.77
CA ALA A 82 7.26 -8.07 11.74
C ALA A 82 6.85 -7.55 13.12
N ILE A 83 6.02 -8.30 13.86
CA ILE A 83 5.61 -7.94 15.23
C ILE A 83 6.83 -7.89 16.16
N SER A 84 7.73 -8.88 16.12
CA SER A 84 8.94 -8.90 16.96
C SER A 84 9.83 -7.69 16.68
N HIS A 85 10.10 -7.41 15.40
CA HIS A 85 10.92 -6.28 14.99
C HIS A 85 10.35 -4.93 15.46
N ILE A 86 9.04 -4.74 15.33
CA ILE A 86 8.34 -3.53 15.78
C ILE A 86 8.40 -3.38 17.30
N ARG A 87 8.25 -4.48 18.06
CA ARG A 87 8.35 -4.46 19.51
C ARG A 87 9.75 -4.08 19.99
N GLU A 88 10.78 -4.57 19.31
CA GLU A 88 12.18 -4.30 19.63
C GLU A 88 12.60 -2.88 19.21
N ASN A 89 12.04 -2.34 18.12
CA ASN A 89 12.45 -1.07 17.53
C ASN A 89 11.26 -0.13 17.23
N PRO A 90 10.49 0.30 18.25
CA PRO A 90 9.22 1.00 18.03
C PRO A 90 9.36 2.34 17.31
N SER A 91 10.48 3.04 17.46
CA SER A 91 10.74 4.32 16.76
C SER A 91 10.99 4.16 15.26
N GLN A 92 11.37 2.96 14.81
CA GLN A 92 11.68 2.66 13.40
C GLN A 92 10.59 1.81 12.72
N ALA A 93 9.51 1.49 13.43
CA ALA A 93 8.46 0.59 12.96
C ALA A 93 7.84 1.03 11.63
N VAL A 94 7.50 2.32 11.51
CA VAL A 94 6.87 2.87 10.29
C VAL A 94 7.82 2.81 9.11
N GLU A 95 9.06 3.27 9.26
CA GLU A 95 10.06 3.24 8.19
C GLU A 95 10.37 1.81 7.73
N SER A 96 10.51 0.87 8.69
CA SER A 96 10.76 -0.54 8.40
C SER A 96 9.60 -1.17 7.62
N LEU A 97 8.36 -0.91 8.03
CA LEU A 97 7.16 -1.38 7.32
C LEU A 97 7.01 -0.74 5.94
N GLU A 98 7.38 0.53 5.78
CA GLU A 98 7.41 1.18 4.47
C GLU A 98 8.48 0.59 3.54
N GLN A 99 9.66 0.27 4.07
CA GLN A 99 10.70 -0.43 3.30
C GLN A 99 10.21 -1.82 2.85
N ILE A 100 9.61 -2.59 3.75
CA ILE A 100 8.99 -3.89 3.43
C ILE A 100 7.92 -3.70 2.35
N ARG A 101 6.98 -2.76 2.52
CA ARG A 101 5.96 -2.46 1.51
C ARG A 101 6.57 -2.13 0.16
N ARG A 102 7.65 -1.33 0.11
CA ARG A 102 8.34 -0.98 -1.14
C ARG A 102 9.00 -2.18 -1.83
N LEU A 103 9.43 -3.19 -1.07
CA LEU A 103 9.96 -4.44 -1.62
C LEU A 103 8.86 -5.33 -2.19
N TYR A 104 7.71 -5.39 -1.53
CA TYR A 104 6.55 -6.18 -1.97
C TYR A 104 5.66 -5.44 -2.99
N ASP A 105 5.89 -4.16 -3.26
CA ASP A 105 5.17 -3.40 -4.29
C ASP A 105 5.65 -3.79 -5.70
N THR A 106 5.25 -4.98 -6.13
CA THR A 106 5.54 -5.54 -7.46
C THR A 106 4.49 -5.21 -8.50
N ARG A 107 3.52 -4.33 -8.18
CA ARG A 107 2.39 -3.97 -9.07
C ARG A 107 2.83 -3.45 -10.44
N HIS A 108 4.08 -3.04 -10.57
CA HIS A 108 4.68 -2.49 -11.79
C HIS A 108 5.63 -3.47 -12.51
N VAL A 109 5.89 -4.65 -11.94
CA VAL A 109 6.86 -5.61 -12.48
C VAL A 109 6.12 -6.80 -13.07
N GLN A 110 6.13 -6.90 -14.40
CA GLN A 110 5.59 -8.07 -15.10
C GLN A 110 6.55 -9.26 -14.94
N ALA A 111 6.00 -10.47 -14.89
CA ALA A 111 6.77 -11.69 -14.60
C ALA A 111 7.85 -11.97 -15.65
N ASP A 112 7.54 -11.74 -16.93
CA ASP A 112 8.47 -11.85 -18.06
C ASP A 112 9.65 -10.87 -17.93
N VAL A 113 9.37 -9.61 -17.56
CA VAL A 113 10.40 -8.59 -17.30
C VAL A 113 11.28 -8.99 -16.12
N LEU A 114 10.70 -9.49 -15.03
CA LEU A 114 11.47 -9.90 -13.85
C LEU A 114 12.38 -11.08 -14.18
N VAL A 115 11.91 -12.08 -14.92
CA VAL A 115 12.72 -13.24 -15.33
C VAL A 115 13.92 -12.79 -16.15
N ALA A 116 13.72 -11.94 -17.16
CA ALA A 116 14.82 -11.41 -17.97
C ALA A 116 15.86 -10.66 -17.13
N LEU A 117 15.42 -9.85 -16.16
CA LEU A 117 16.34 -9.13 -15.26
C LEU A 117 17.07 -10.05 -14.29
N LEU A 118 16.46 -11.17 -13.88
CA LEU A 118 17.11 -12.18 -13.04
C LEU A 118 18.16 -12.95 -13.84
N ASP A 119 17.86 -13.32 -15.09
CA ASP A 119 18.82 -13.96 -15.99
C ASP A 119 20.04 -13.06 -16.22
N ASP A 120 19.82 -11.76 -16.47
CA ASP A 120 20.89 -10.77 -16.56
C ASP A 120 21.70 -10.66 -15.25
N TYR A 121 21.04 -10.63 -14.09
CA TYR A 121 21.71 -10.55 -12.79
C TYR A 121 22.66 -11.73 -12.55
N TYR A 122 22.22 -12.96 -12.85
CA TYR A 122 23.02 -14.18 -12.67
C TYR A 122 24.01 -14.46 -13.81
N SER A 123 23.96 -13.69 -14.90
CA SER A 123 24.97 -13.76 -15.96
C SER A 123 26.34 -13.25 -15.49
N GLU A 124 26.36 -12.36 -14.50
CA GLU A 124 27.58 -11.85 -13.87
C GLU A 124 28.21 -12.93 -12.95
N PRO A 125 29.51 -13.28 -13.13
CA PRO A 125 30.17 -14.32 -12.35
C PRO A 125 30.10 -14.10 -10.83
N ASP A 126 30.14 -12.85 -10.40
CA ASP A 126 30.13 -12.45 -8.98
C ASP A 126 28.76 -12.67 -8.30
N ASN A 127 27.70 -12.83 -9.10
CA ASN A 127 26.33 -12.99 -8.60
C ASN A 127 25.85 -14.45 -8.60
N LYS A 128 26.64 -15.41 -9.12
CA LYS A 128 26.19 -16.81 -9.31
C LYS A 128 25.70 -17.49 -8.04
N ASP A 129 26.30 -17.17 -6.90
CA ASP A 129 25.96 -17.75 -5.60
C ASP A 129 25.08 -16.82 -4.74
N ALA A 130 24.57 -15.72 -5.32
CA ALA A 130 23.71 -14.79 -4.60
C ALA A 130 22.34 -15.41 -4.31
N PRO A 131 21.71 -15.11 -3.15
CA PRO A 131 20.37 -15.57 -2.85
C PRO A 131 19.33 -14.87 -3.73
N LEU A 132 18.24 -15.58 -4.08
CA LEU A 132 17.15 -15.06 -4.91
C LEU A 132 16.57 -13.73 -4.41
N SER A 133 16.47 -13.54 -3.09
CA SER A 133 15.98 -12.28 -2.50
C SER A 133 16.85 -11.08 -2.88
N ARG A 134 18.18 -11.26 -2.96
CA ARG A 134 19.12 -10.23 -3.42
C ARG A 134 18.97 -9.96 -4.91
N ALA A 135 18.85 -11.02 -5.71
CA ALA A 135 18.64 -10.90 -7.15
C ALA A 135 17.33 -10.15 -7.47
N VAL A 136 16.20 -10.54 -6.85
CA VAL A 136 14.90 -9.87 -7.02
C VAL A 136 14.97 -8.41 -6.56
N SER A 137 15.59 -8.12 -5.42
CA SER A 137 15.75 -6.74 -4.94
C SER A 137 16.57 -5.89 -5.91
N SER A 138 17.69 -6.41 -6.41
CA SER A 138 18.53 -5.70 -7.39
C SER A 138 17.81 -5.50 -8.73
N SER A 139 17.12 -6.52 -9.23
CA SER A 139 16.38 -6.48 -10.49
C SER A 139 15.18 -5.54 -10.42
N THR A 140 14.41 -5.54 -9.33
CA THR A 140 13.26 -4.65 -9.16
C THR A 140 13.65 -3.18 -9.01
N GLN A 141 14.85 -2.87 -8.52
CA GLN A 141 15.39 -1.51 -8.51
C GLN A 141 15.69 -0.98 -9.92
N ARG A 142 15.97 -1.85 -10.89
CA ARG A 142 16.24 -1.44 -12.30
C ARG A 142 14.99 -1.03 -13.07
N VAL A 143 13.80 -1.37 -12.56
CA VAL A 143 12.50 -1.06 -13.19
C VAL A 143 11.95 0.30 -12.75
N LYS A 144 12.51 0.90 -11.69
CA LYS A 144 12.11 2.21 -11.17
C LYS A 144 12.96 3.32 -11.77
#